data_AF-A0A349X7F8-F1
#
_entry.id   AF-A0A349X7F8-F1
#
_cell.length_a   1.000
_cell.length_b   1.000
_cell.length_c   1.000
_cell.angle_alpha   90.00
_cell.angle_beta   90.00
_cell.angle_gamma   90.00
#
_symmetry.space_group_name_H-M   'P 1'
#
loop_
_entity.id
_entity.type
_entity.pdbx_description
1 polymer ?
#
loop_
_entity_poly.entity_id
_entity_poly.type
_entity_poly.pdbx_seq_one_letter_code
_entity_poly.pdbx_strand_id
1 'polypeptide(L)'
;GDIGGRQYAAKGKVTITTNTSSDNTLMLNIDIAKGWHINASRVLNKYLIPTALKPALLVSSADCPTFDKVNYPQGELVSLGFQDDELLVYEKSVTLSADLSQNTKSRCQTLAAELSIQACTDEVCQAPEKVQIRAHLKH
;
A
#
# COMPACT_ATOMS: atom_id res chain seq x y z
N GLY A 1 7.27 -17.68 -14.61
CA GLY A 1 6.83 -16.33 -15.00
C GLY A 1 5.93 -15.81 -13.91
N ASP A 2 6.53 -15.20 -12.89
CA ASP A 2 5.83 -14.69 -11.71
C ASP A 2 5.40 -13.25 -11.94
N ILE A 3 4.15 -13.06 -12.38
CA ILE A 3 3.56 -11.72 -12.60
C ILE A 3 2.44 -11.43 -11.58
N GLY A 4 2.43 -12.13 -10.45
CA GLY A 4 1.42 -11.91 -9.40
C GLY A 4 1.69 -10.71 -8.49
N GLY A 5 2.96 -10.39 -8.27
CA GLY A 5 3.37 -9.53 -7.15
C GLY A 5 3.86 -8.13 -7.50
N ARG A 6 3.57 -7.58 -8.70
CA ARG A 6 3.94 -6.20 -9.04
C ARG A 6 2.76 -5.42 -9.60
N GLN A 7 2.56 -4.22 -9.07
CA GLN A 7 1.54 -3.27 -9.49
C GLN A 7 2.17 -1.89 -9.67
N TYR A 8 1.45 -1.01 -10.36
CA TYR A 8 1.89 0.35 -10.65
C TYR A 8 0.78 1.35 -10.34
N ALA A 9 1.18 2.55 -9.94
CA ALA A 9 0.29 3.69 -9.77
C ALA A 9 1.03 4.98 -10.20
N ALA A 10 0.34 6.12 -10.14
CA ALA A 10 0.89 7.43 -10.46
C ALA A 10 1.56 7.46 -11.85
N LYS A 11 0.89 6.87 -12.86
CA LYS A 11 1.43 6.74 -14.23
C LYS A 11 2.79 6.02 -14.28
N GLY A 12 3.00 5.03 -13.41
CA GLY A 12 4.22 4.23 -13.33
C GLY A 12 5.34 4.86 -12.49
N LYS A 13 5.06 5.95 -11.77
CA LYS A 13 6.02 6.60 -10.85
C LYS A 13 6.01 5.99 -9.45
N VAL A 14 5.02 5.16 -9.18
CA VAL A 14 4.95 4.32 -8.00
C VAL A 14 4.91 2.87 -8.45
N THR A 15 5.83 2.05 -7.96
CA THR A 15 5.84 0.60 -8.17
C THR A 15 5.60 -0.09 -6.84
N ILE A 16 4.62 -0.99 -6.80
CA ILE A 16 4.30 -1.77 -5.60
C ILE A 16 4.71 -3.20 -5.89
N THR A 17 5.55 -3.78 -5.05
CA THR A 17 5.86 -5.20 -5.08
C THR A 17 5.42 -5.89 -3.81
N THR A 18 4.90 -7.10 -3.93
CA THR A 18 4.35 -7.83 -2.80
C THR A 18 5.03 -9.16 -2.58
N ASN A 19 5.29 -9.49 -1.33
CA ASN A 19 5.73 -10.80 -0.91
C ASN A 19 5.02 -11.20 0.38
N THR A 20 4.85 -12.49 0.59
CA THR A 20 4.50 -13.05 1.90
C THR A 20 5.75 -13.68 2.50
N SER A 21 5.91 -13.56 3.81
CA SER A 21 6.97 -14.25 4.57
C SER A 21 6.41 -15.49 5.28
N SER A 22 7.32 -16.33 5.79
CA SER A 22 6.98 -17.59 6.45
C SER A 22 6.26 -17.43 7.79
N ASP A 23 6.30 -16.25 8.38
CA ASP A 23 5.57 -15.83 9.58
C ASP A 23 4.12 -15.39 9.28
N ASN A 24 3.63 -15.62 8.06
CA ASN A 24 2.31 -15.22 7.60
C ASN A 24 2.11 -13.69 7.57
N THR A 25 3.17 -12.95 7.25
CA THR A 25 3.10 -11.49 7.06
C THR A 25 3.01 -11.16 5.57
N LEU A 26 2.06 -10.30 5.19
CA LEU A 26 2.03 -9.65 3.88
C LEU A 26 2.94 -8.41 3.92
N MET A 27 3.87 -8.31 2.98
CA MET A 27 4.72 -7.13 2.80
C MET A 27 4.44 -6.49 1.44
N LEU A 28 4.30 -5.16 1.45
CA LEU A 28 4.22 -4.32 0.25
C LEU A 28 5.43 -3.40 0.24
N ASN A 29 6.37 -3.61 -0.68
CA ASN A 29 7.47 -2.67 -0.93
C ASN A 29 7.03 -1.70 -2.02
N ILE A 30 6.98 -0.42 -1.70
CA ILE A 30 6.50 0.64 -2.58
C ILE A 30 7.69 1.52 -2.92
N ASP A 31 8.14 1.45 -4.18
CA ASP A 31 9.18 2.31 -4.73
C ASP A 31 8.54 3.54 -5.36
N ILE A 32 9.08 4.71 -5.04
CA ILE A 32 8.54 6.02 -5.41
C ILE A 32 9.62 6.79 -6.17
N ALA A 33 9.31 7.17 -7.40
CA ALA A 33 10.25 7.89 -8.26
C ALA A 33 10.63 9.25 -7.65
N LYS A 34 11.85 9.73 -7.93
CA LYS A 34 12.30 11.06 -7.52
C LYS A 34 11.32 12.15 -8.01
N GLY A 35 11.02 13.11 -7.12
CA GLY A 35 10.07 14.20 -7.37
C GLY A 35 8.60 13.77 -7.24
N TRP A 36 8.36 12.57 -6.70
CA TRP A 36 7.04 12.07 -6.38
C TRP A 36 6.98 11.67 -4.91
N HIS A 37 5.78 11.82 -4.37
CA HIS A 37 5.44 11.59 -2.98
C HIS A 37 4.16 10.79 -2.92
N ILE A 38 3.98 10.00 -1.86
CA ILE A 38 2.68 9.43 -1.51
C ILE A 38 2.31 9.92 -0.12
N ASN A 39 1.08 10.39 0.09
CA ASN A 39 0.62 10.74 1.44
C ASN A 39 0.80 9.56 2.40
N ALA A 40 1.32 9.82 3.60
CA ALA A 40 1.46 8.80 4.63
C ALA A 40 0.08 8.29 5.11
N SER A 41 0.07 7.25 5.95
CA SER A 41 -1.18 6.71 6.50
C SER A 41 -1.89 7.65 7.48
N ARG A 42 -1.13 8.59 8.08
CA ARG A 42 -1.64 9.75 8.80
C ARG A 42 -1.45 10.98 7.93
N VAL A 43 -2.52 11.77 7.78
CA VAL A 43 -2.48 13.06 7.06
C VAL A 43 -2.71 14.21 8.04
N LEU A 44 -2.15 15.38 7.74
CA LEU A 44 -2.29 16.59 8.56
C LEU A 44 -3.52 17.41 8.19
N ASN A 45 -4.00 17.26 6.95
CA ASN A 45 -5.16 17.97 6.42
C ASN A 45 -6.24 16.97 5.97
N LYS A 46 -7.50 17.23 6.33
CA LYS A 46 -8.65 16.35 6.05
C LYS A 46 -8.99 16.18 4.57
N TYR A 47 -8.49 17.05 3.70
CA TYR A 47 -8.72 16.96 2.25
C TYR A 47 -7.73 16.02 1.55
N LEU A 48 -6.69 15.58 2.25
CA LEU A 48 -5.72 14.62 1.74
C LEU A 48 -6.22 13.20 1.95
N ILE A 49 -5.93 12.33 0.98
CA ILE A 49 -6.27 10.92 1.06
C ILE A 49 -5.07 10.17 1.64
N PRO A 50 -5.21 9.49 2.79
CA PRO A 50 -4.12 8.74 3.40
C PRO A 50 -3.83 7.45 2.63
N THR A 51 -2.59 6.98 2.72
CA THR A 51 -2.27 5.60 2.32
C THR A 51 -3.01 4.61 3.22
N ALA A 52 -3.78 3.71 2.62
CA ALA A 52 -4.55 2.71 3.36
C ALA A 52 -4.57 1.37 2.63
N LEU A 53 -4.16 0.30 3.32
CA LEU A 53 -4.25 -1.08 2.87
C LEU A 53 -5.43 -1.77 3.55
N LYS A 54 -6.29 -2.44 2.78
CA LYS A 54 -7.46 -3.17 3.29
C LYS A 54 -7.58 -4.55 2.63
N PRO A 55 -8.10 -5.57 3.33
CA PRO A 55 -8.43 -6.84 2.71
C PRO A 55 -9.57 -6.66 1.69
N ALA A 56 -9.48 -7.33 0.54
CA ALA A 56 -10.51 -7.28 -0.51
C ALA A 56 -11.56 -8.36 -0.29
N LEU A 57 -12.35 -8.23 0.79
CA LEU A 57 -13.25 -9.28 1.30
C LEU A 57 -14.30 -9.78 0.30
N LEU A 58 -14.73 -8.94 -0.66
CA LEU A 58 -15.69 -9.34 -1.70
C LEU A 58 -15.08 -10.32 -2.73
N VAL A 59 -13.75 -10.43 -2.78
CA VAL A 59 -13.03 -11.27 -3.74
C VAL A 59 -12.41 -12.49 -3.06
N SER A 60 -12.26 -12.46 -1.73
CA SER A 60 -11.71 -13.56 -0.94
C SER A 60 -12.82 -14.53 -0.53
N SER A 61 -12.57 -15.84 -0.61
CA SER A 61 -13.44 -16.82 0.03
C SER A 61 -13.34 -16.71 1.55
N ALA A 62 -14.40 -17.10 2.27
CA ALA A 62 -14.49 -16.95 3.72
C ALA A 62 -13.41 -17.73 4.50
N ASP A 63 -12.76 -18.70 3.87
CA ASP A 63 -11.65 -19.47 4.41
C ASP A 63 -10.27 -18.86 4.12
N CYS A 64 -10.16 -17.83 3.27
CA CYS A 64 -8.89 -17.17 3.02
C CYS A 64 -8.41 -16.33 4.21
N PRO A 65 -7.08 -16.19 4.42
CA PRO A 65 -6.53 -15.28 5.40
C PRO A 65 -6.99 -13.84 5.15
N THR A 66 -7.23 -13.10 6.22
CA THR A 66 -7.50 -11.66 6.24
C THR A 66 -6.50 -10.95 7.15
N PHE A 67 -6.57 -9.63 7.26
CA PHE A 67 -5.81 -8.84 8.23
C PHE A 67 -6.60 -7.61 8.63
N ASP A 68 -6.47 -7.20 9.89
CA ASP A 68 -7.15 -6.00 10.42
C ASP A 68 -6.14 -4.90 10.81
N LYS A 69 -4.89 -5.29 11.09
CA LYS A 69 -3.83 -4.37 11.48
C LYS A 69 -2.78 -4.30 10.38
N VAL A 70 -2.45 -3.08 10.00
CA VAL A 70 -1.37 -2.78 9.06
C VAL A 70 -0.37 -1.91 9.79
N ASN A 71 0.89 -2.31 9.72
CA ASN A 71 2.01 -1.52 10.18
C ASN A 71 2.44 -0.55 9.07
N TYR A 72 2.35 0.73 9.38
CA TYR A 72 2.78 1.81 8.51
C TYR A 72 4.02 2.48 9.11
N PRO A 73 5.12 2.61 8.37
CA PRO A 73 6.25 3.41 8.81
C PRO A 73 5.85 4.86 9.06
N GLN A 74 6.64 5.54 9.89
CA GLN A 74 6.51 6.99 10.06
C GLN A 74 6.77 7.69 8.73
N GLY A 75 5.88 8.62 8.36
CA GLY A 75 6.10 9.48 7.20
C GLY A 75 7.04 10.65 7.50
N GLU A 76 7.53 11.26 6.44
CA GLU A 76 8.41 12.43 6.46
C GLU A 76 7.58 13.70 6.30
N LEU A 77 7.92 14.75 7.05
CA LEU A 77 7.32 16.07 6.86
C LEU A 77 7.99 16.77 5.69
N VAL A 78 7.18 17.20 4.73
CA VAL A 78 7.65 17.95 3.55
C VAL A 78 6.79 19.20 3.35
N SER A 79 7.44 20.30 2.98
CA SER A 79 6.75 21.48 2.47
C SER A 79 6.85 21.46 0.95
N LEU A 80 5.69 21.39 0.29
CA LEU A 80 5.60 21.40 -1.18
C LEU A 80 5.01 22.74 -1.60
N GLY A 81 5.64 23.39 -2.59
CA GLY A 81 5.36 24.80 -2.92
C GLY A 81 3.95 25.12 -3.43
N PHE A 82 3.09 24.11 -3.62
CA PHE A 82 1.72 24.28 -4.09
C PHE A 82 0.66 24.38 -2.98
N GLN A 83 1.04 24.18 -1.72
CA GLN A 83 0.14 24.35 -0.58
C GLN A 83 0.87 24.93 0.63
N ASP A 84 0.13 25.61 1.50
CA ASP A 84 0.71 26.30 2.66
C ASP A 84 1.05 25.34 3.81
N ASP A 85 0.26 24.27 3.97
CA ASP A 85 0.45 23.28 5.04
C ASP A 85 1.56 22.28 4.69
N GLU A 86 2.31 21.83 5.70
CA GLU A 86 3.20 20.68 5.55
C GLU A 86 2.38 19.41 5.25
N LEU A 87 2.99 18.52 4.46
CA LEU A 87 2.48 17.18 4.24
C LEU A 87 3.28 16.15 5.03
N LEU A 88 2.61 15.09 5.46
CA LEU A 88 3.26 13.86 5.90
C LEU A 88 3.25 12.87 4.72
N VAL A 89 4.42 12.52 4.19
CA VAL A 89 4.55 11.71 2.97
C VAL A 89 5.52 10.54 3.14
N TYR A 90 5.51 9.65 2.15
CA TYR A 90 6.57 8.70 1.88
C TYR A 90 7.30 9.12 0.59
N GLU A 91 8.63 9.04 0.62
CA GLU A 91 9.52 9.29 -0.51
C GLU A 91 10.46 8.10 -0.76
N LYS A 92 11.00 7.98 -1.98
CA LYS A 92 12.01 6.98 -2.42
C LYS A 92 11.52 5.53 -2.31
N SER A 93 11.32 5.03 -1.09
CA SER A 93 10.71 3.73 -0.85
C SER A 93 10.07 3.65 0.54
N VAL A 94 9.02 2.86 0.66
CA VAL A 94 8.38 2.53 1.93
C VAL A 94 7.89 1.09 1.91
N THR A 95 7.99 0.39 3.04
CA THR A 95 7.46 -0.97 3.20
C THR A 95 6.30 -0.96 4.18
N LEU A 96 5.13 -1.42 3.74
CA LEU A 96 3.98 -1.68 4.60
C LEU A 96 3.94 -3.17 4.93
N SER A 97 3.50 -3.51 6.15
CA SER A 97 3.29 -4.92 6.51
C SER A 97 1.95 -5.15 7.18
N ALA A 98 1.35 -6.32 6.98
CA ALA A 98 0.11 -6.73 7.62
C ALA A 98 0.20 -8.18 8.06
N ASP A 99 -0.11 -8.44 9.33
CA ASP A 99 -0.10 -9.78 9.90
C ASP A 99 -1.38 -10.49 9.45
N LEU A 100 -1.22 -11.59 8.70
CA LEU A 100 -2.36 -12.34 8.19
C LEU A 100 -2.90 -13.28 9.26
N SER A 101 -4.23 -13.37 9.34
CA SER A 101 -4.94 -14.29 10.21
C SER A 101 -4.52 -15.72 9.91
N GLN A 102 -4.20 -16.47 10.97
CA GLN A 102 -3.89 -17.90 10.84
C GLN A 102 -5.19 -18.68 10.57
N ASN A 103 -5.26 -19.37 9.43
CA ASN A 103 -6.30 -20.36 9.17
C ASN A 103 -5.65 -21.62 8.60
N THR A 104 -5.39 -22.59 9.46
CA THR A 104 -4.71 -23.86 9.12
C THR A 104 -5.51 -24.74 8.16
N LYS A 105 -6.80 -24.42 7.92
CA LYS A 105 -7.66 -25.11 6.95
C LYS A 105 -7.79 -24.36 5.63
N SER A 106 -7.23 -23.15 5.53
CA SER A 106 -7.25 -22.37 4.30
C SER A 106 -6.54 -23.12 3.20
N ARG A 107 -7.20 -23.23 2.04
CA ARG A 107 -6.58 -23.73 0.80
C ARG A 107 -6.29 -22.60 -0.19
N CYS A 108 -6.40 -21.36 0.26
CA CYS A 108 -6.19 -20.21 -0.60
C CYS A 108 -4.72 -20.11 -1.01
N GLN A 109 -4.46 -20.07 -2.31
CA GLN A 109 -3.11 -19.90 -2.84
C GLN A 109 -2.71 -18.42 -2.95
N THR A 110 -3.70 -17.53 -2.97
CA THR A 110 -3.49 -16.09 -3.10
C THR A 110 -4.34 -15.32 -2.11
N LEU A 111 -3.79 -14.19 -1.65
CA LEU A 111 -4.48 -13.17 -0.88
C LEU A 111 -4.85 -12.01 -1.81
N ALA A 112 -6.05 -11.46 -1.63
CA ALA A 112 -6.51 -10.25 -2.29
C ALA A 112 -6.62 -9.08 -1.29
N ALA A 113 -6.05 -7.94 -1.65
CA ALA A 113 -6.14 -6.69 -0.89
C ALA A 113 -6.31 -5.49 -1.83
N GLU A 114 -6.69 -4.34 -1.29
CA GLU A 114 -6.76 -3.06 -1.99
C GLU A 114 -5.88 -2.05 -1.25
N LEU A 115 -4.94 -1.44 -1.98
CA LEU A 115 -4.14 -0.32 -1.52
C LEU A 115 -4.73 0.98 -2.10
N SER A 116 -5.21 1.86 -1.25
CA SER A 116 -5.58 3.23 -1.63
C SER A 116 -4.41 4.16 -1.38
N ILE A 117 -4.04 4.96 -2.37
CA ILE A 117 -2.99 5.99 -2.26
C ILE A 117 -3.43 7.28 -2.94
N GLN A 118 -2.76 8.38 -2.57
CA GLN A 118 -2.76 9.61 -3.34
C GLN A 118 -1.31 10.05 -3.52
N ALA A 119 -0.89 10.14 -4.77
CA ALA A 119 0.45 10.59 -5.13
C ALA A 119 0.46 12.10 -5.37
N CYS A 120 1.53 12.78 -4.98
CA CYS A 120 1.75 14.19 -5.21
C CYS A 120 3.10 14.40 -5.89
N THR A 121 3.19 15.44 -6.72
CA THR A 121 4.47 16.02 -7.17
C THR A 121 4.76 17.27 -6.34
N ASP A 122 5.81 18.01 -6.69
CA ASP A 122 6.12 19.29 -6.02
C ASP A 122 5.15 20.42 -6.42
N GLU A 123 4.21 20.14 -7.32
CA GLU A 123 3.24 21.11 -7.85
C GLU A 123 1.77 20.75 -7.58
N VAL A 124 1.44 19.47 -7.36
CA VAL A 124 0.04 19.06 -7.19
C VAL A 124 -0.10 17.65 -6.59
N CYS A 125 -1.16 17.43 -5.82
CA CYS A 125 -1.65 16.09 -5.50
C CYS A 125 -2.64 15.59 -6.56
N GLN A 126 -2.41 14.38 -7.08
CA GLN A 126 -3.25 13.77 -8.09
C GLN A 126 -4.56 13.24 -7.50
N ALA A 127 -5.48 12.81 -8.36
CA ALA A 127 -6.64 12.04 -7.94
C ALA A 127 -6.20 10.76 -7.22
N PRO A 128 -6.92 10.31 -6.18
CA PRO A 128 -6.58 9.09 -5.49
C PRO A 128 -6.72 7.86 -6.39
N GLU A 129 -5.85 6.87 -6.18
CA GLU A 129 -5.83 5.60 -6.90
C GLU A 129 -6.10 4.44 -5.95
N LYS A 130 -6.84 3.45 -6.44
CA LYS A 130 -7.07 2.16 -5.77
C LYS A 130 -6.35 1.07 -6.54
N VAL A 131 -5.32 0.51 -5.94
CA VAL A 131 -4.47 -0.52 -6.52
C VAL A 131 -4.89 -1.89 -5.98
N GLN A 132 -5.26 -2.80 -6.88
CA GLN A 132 -5.59 -4.17 -6.52
C GLN A 132 -4.31 -4.97 -6.27
N ILE A 133 -4.20 -5.54 -5.08
CA ILE A 133 -3.05 -6.30 -4.64
C ILE A 133 -3.38 -7.80 -4.69
N ARG A 134 -2.42 -8.58 -5.19
CA ARG A 134 -2.44 -10.04 -5.16
C ARG A 134 -1.10 -10.52 -4.65
N ALA A 135 -1.13 -11.39 -3.64
CA ALA A 135 0.08 -11.99 -3.09
C ALA A 135 -0.09 -13.49 -3.01
N HIS A 136 0.93 -14.25 -3.42
CA HIS A 136 0.95 -15.69 -3.22
C HIS A 136 1.17 -16.00 -1.74
N LEU A 137 0.34 -16.87 -1.18
CA LEU A 137 0.48 -17.35 0.18
C LEU A 137 1.53 -18.47 0.21
N LYS A 138 2.43 -18.42 1.20
CA LYS A 138 3.40 -19.48 1.46
C LYS A 138 2.77 -20.45 2.45
N HIS A 139 2.56 -21.69 2.03
CA HIS A 139 2.09 -22.80 2.85
C HIS A 139 3.27 -23.69 3.26
#